data_AF-O32363-F1
#
_entry.id   AF-O32363-F1
#
_cell.length_a   1.000
_cell.length_b   1.000
_cell.length_c   1.000
_cell.angle_alpha   90.00
_cell.angle_beta   90.00
_cell.angle_gamma   90.00
#
_symmetry.space_group_name_H-M   'P 1'
#
loop_
_entity.id
_entity.type
_entity.pdbx_description
1 polymer ?
#
loop_
_entity_poly.entity_id
_entity_poly.type
_entity_poly.pdbx_seq_one_letter_code
_entity_poly.pdbx_strand_id
1 'polypeptide(L)'
;IPVIANGDINAQNAKEVYKITKCDGLMIGRASVGNPWIFYEIKSGKSVYEKLKKEIILTHFDEMIKHYKDQGVSIFRKHLH
;
A
#
# COMPACT_ATOMS: atom_id res chain seq x y z
N ILE A 1 8.39 14.41 20.67
CA ILE A 1 7.50 14.59 19.50
C ILE A 1 7.62 13.34 18.67
N PRO A 2 6.53 12.69 18.22
CA PRO A 2 6.62 11.49 17.38
C PRO A 2 7.34 11.77 16.05
N VAL A 3 8.24 10.89 15.65
CA VAL A 3 9.02 10.97 14.41
C VAL A 3 8.61 9.84 13.49
N ILE A 4 8.32 10.17 12.23
CA ILE A 4 7.94 9.21 11.18
C ILE A 4 9.05 9.11 10.15
N ALA A 5 9.59 7.91 9.94
CA ALA A 5 10.55 7.67 8.86
C ALA A 5 9.83 7.51 7.51
N ASN A 6 10.34 8.17 6.48
CA ASN A 6 9.82 8.13 5.12
C ASN A 6 10.98 8.09 4.10
N GLY A 7 10.76 7.44 2.95
CA GLY A 7 11.72 7.38 1.85
C GLY A 7 12.13 5.94 1.53
N ASP A 8 11.77 5.48 0.33
CA ASP A 8 12.15 4.16 -0.22
C ASP A 8 11.90 2.94 0.68
N ILE A 9 10.84 3.00 1.49
CA ILE A 9 10.43 1.91 2.37
C ILE A 9 9.52 0.93 1.61
N ASN A 10 9.83 -0.36 1.71
CA ASN A 10 9.05 -1.49 1.16
C ASN A 10 9.01 -2.67 2.15
N ALA A 11 8.33 -3.76 1.79
CA ALA A 11 8.16 -4.92 2.67
C ALA A 11 9.48 -5.58 3.09
N GLN A 12 10.51 -5.49 2.25
CA GLN A 12 11.82 -6.11 2.45
C GLN A 12 12.67 -5.31 3.44
N ASN A 13 12.61 -3.97 3.41
CA ASN A 13 13.48 -3.12 4.23
C ASN A 13 12.78 -2.48 5.44
N ALA A 14 11.45 -2.49 5.56
CA ALA A 14 10.71 -1.78 6.61
C ALA A 14 11.19 -2.11 8.03
N LYS A 15 11.47 -3.40 8.31
CA LYS A 15 11.99 -3.83 9.61
C LYS A 15 13.37 -3.26 9.90
N GLU A 16 14.22 -3.15 8.89
CA GLU A 16 15.59 -2.64 9.04
C GLU A 16 15.57 -1.12 9.23
N VAL A 17 14.79 -0.41 8.42
CA VAL A 17 14.59 1.04 8.58
C VAL A 17 14.08 1.37 9.99
N TYR A 18 13.11 0.61 10.48
CA TYR A 18 12.59 0.79 11.85
C TYR A 18 13.68 0.58 12.91
N LYS A 19 14.51 -0.46 12.78
CA LYS A 19 15.60 -0.75 13.72
C LYS A 19 16.69 0.32 13.74
N ILE A 20 17.11 0.79 12.56
CA ILE A 20 18.19 1.78 12.43
C ILE A 20 17.73 3.15 12.93
N THR A 21 16.55 3.59 12.49
CA THR A 21 16.06 4.96 12.76
C THR A 21 15.47 5.11 14.16
N LYS A 22 14.94 4.04 14.75
CA LYS A 22 14.19 4.05 16.01
C LYS A 22 13.05 5.09 16.01
N CYS A 23 12.48 5.34 14.83
CA CYS A 23 11.31 6.21 14.66
C CYS A 23 10.08 5.62 15.34
N ASP A 24 9.08 6.46 15.60
CA ASP A 24 7.80 6.05 16.18
C ASP A 24 6.86 5.41 15.13
N GLY A 25 7.18 5.55 13.84
CA GLY A 25 6.41 4.94 12.76
C GLY A 25 7.04 5.08 11.38
N LEU A 26 6.49 4.36 10.41
CA LEU A 26 6.92 4.38 9.01
C LEU A 26 5.80 4.98 8.14
N MET A 27 6.17 5.83 7.19
CA MET A 27 5.30 6.31 6.13
C MET A 27 5.72 5.69 4.80
N ILE A 28 4.80 4.97 4.17
CA ILE A 28 5.02 4.23 2.93
C ILE A 28 4.22 4.91 1.82
N GLY A 29 4.94 5.44 0.82
CA GLY A 29 4.35 6.08 -0.35
C GLY A 29 4.29 5.12 -1.54
N ARG A 30 5.23 5.27 -2.47
CA ARG A 30 5.29 4.56 -3.77
C ARG A 30 5.03 3.06 -3.69
N ALA A 31 5.61 2.36 -2.71
CA ALA A 31 5.47 0.91 -2.56
C ALA A 31 4.04 0.44 -2.21
N SER A 32 3.13 1.36 -1.84
CA SER A 32 1.72 1.06 -1.58
C SER A 32 0.81 1.19 -2.80
N VAL A 33 1.26 1.87 -3.85
CA VAL A 33 0.49 2.02 -5.10
C VAL A 33 0.54 0.68 -5.83
N GLY A 34 -0.62 0.15 -6.26
CA GLY A 34 -0.74 -1.20 -6.83
C GLY A 34 -0.59 -2.34 -5.81
N ASN A 35 -0.11 -2.03 -4.60
CA ASN A 35 0.16 -2.98 -3.52
C ASN A 35 -0.38 -2.45 -2.17
N PRO A 36 -1.70 -2.22 -2.03
CA PRO A 36 -2.27 -1.67 -0.79
C PRO A 36 -2.15 -2.63 0.40
N TRP A 37 -1.93 -3.93 0.17
CA TRP A 37 -1.72 -4.92 1.23
C TRP A 37 -0.33 -4.87 1.87
N ILE A 38 0.61 -4.07 1.37
CA ILE A 38 1.96 -3.93 1.92
C ILE A 38 1.98 -3.62 3.43
N PHE A 39 1.00 -2.85 3.92
CA PHE A 39 0.88 -2.52 5.35
C PHE A 39 0.62 -3.76 6.20
N TYR A 40 -0.24 -4.66 5.71
CA TYR A 40 -0.50 -5.94 6.36
C TYR A 40 0.76 -6.83 6.30
N GLU A 41 1.44 -6.89 5.16
CA GLU A 41 2.64 -7.71 4.99
C GLU A 41 3.77 -7.25 5.94
N ILE A 42 3.97 -5.95 6.08
CA ILE A 42 4.98 -5.39 7.00
C ILE A 42 4.61 -5.68 8.46
N LYS A 43 3.34 -5.46 8.83
CA LYS A 43 2.89 -5.62 10.22
C LYS A 43 2.83 -7.08 10.65
N SER A 44 2.39 -7.98 9.76
CA SER A 44 2.18 -9.39 10.07
C SER A 44 3.36 -10.29 9.70
N GLY A 45 4.22 -9.84 8.78
CA GLY A 45 5.24 -10.69 8.15
C GLY A 45 4.68 -11.77 7.22
N LYS A 46 3.40 -11.70 6.85
CA LYS A 46 2.72 -12.71 6.01
C LYS A 46 2.26 -12.08 4.70
N SER A 47 2.44 -12.81 3.60
CA SER A 47 1.87 -12.43 2.30
C SER A 47 0.35 -12.58 2.26
N VAL A 48 -0.31 -11.74 1.49
CA VAL A 48 -1.74 -11.89 1.18
C VAL A 48 -1.92 -12.92 0.06
N TYR A 49 -2.92 -13.79 0.19
CA TYR A 49 -3.25 -14.79 -0.83
C TYR A 49 -3.92 -14.16 -2.05
N GLU A 50 -3.69 -14.73 -3.24
CA GLU A 50 -4.11 -14.14 -4.53
C GLU A 50 -5.62 -13.88 -4.64
N LYS A 51 -6.46 -14.75 -4.04
CA LYS A 51 -7.91 -14.53 -4.04
C LYS A 51 -8.30 -13.22 -3.32
N LEU A 52 -7.68 -12.89 -2.18
CA LEU A 52 -7.96 -11.64 -1.47
C LEU A 52 -7.41 -10.43 -2.21
N LYS A 53 -6.23 -10.55 -2.85
CA LYS A 53 -5.72 -9.46 -3.71
C LYS A 53 -6.72 -9.14 -4.81
N LYS A 54 -7.27 -10.16 -5.49
CA LYS A 54 -8.30 -9.99 -6.50
C LYS A 54 -9.55 -9.30 -5.94
N GLU A 55 -10.04 -9.73 -4.78
CA GLU A 55 -11.18 -9.11 -4.10
C GLU A 55 -10.92 -7.63 -3.82
N ILE A 56 -9.77 -7.28 -3.25
CA ILE A 56 -9.36 -5.89 -2.98
C ILE A 56 -9.31 -5.06 -4.26
N ILE A 57 -8.73 -5.59 -5.34
CA ILE A 57 -8.62 -4.91 -6.63
C ILE A 57 -10.00 -4.60 -7.20
N LEU A 58 -10.92 -5.57 -7.18
CA LEU A 58 -12.28 -5.39 -7.71
C LEU A 58 -13.07 -4.40 -6.85
N THR A 59 -12.99 -4.49 -5.53
CA THR A 59 -13.63 -3.51 -4.63
C THR A 59 -13.09 -2.10 -4.87
N HIS A 60 -11.77 -1.95 -5.04
CA HIS A 60 -11.18 -0.65 -5.34
C HIS A 60 -11.65 -0.12 -6.70
N PHE A 61 -11.75 -0.98 -7.72
CA PHE A 61 -12.27 -0.59 -9.03
C PHE A 61 -13.71 -0.07 -8.95
N ASP A 62 -14.59 -0.80 -8.25
CA ASP A 62 -15.99 -0.40 -8.08
C ASP A 62 -16.11 0.94 -7.34
N GLU A 63 -15.34 1.14 -6.27
CA GLU A 63 -15.32 2.41 -5.53
C GLU A 63 -14.74 3.55 -6.36
N MET A 64 -13.78 3.28 -7.25
CA MET A 64 -13.24 4.29 -8.18
C MET A 64 -14.26 4.71 -9.23
N ILE A 65 -15.04 3.78 -9.79
CA ILE A 65 -16.17 4.10 -10.67
C ILE A 65 -17.21 4.93 -9.92
N LYS A 66 -17.55 4.53 -8.70
CA LYS A 66 -18.53 5.25 -7.88
C LYS A 66 -18.08 6.67 -7.53
N HIS A 67 -16.81 6.86 -7.21
CA HIS A 67 -16.27 8.16 -6.80
C HIS A 67 -16.03 9.10 -7.99
N TYR A 68 -15.38 8.62 -9.05
CA TYR A 68 -14.95 9.43 -10.18
C TYR A 68 -15.88 9.34 -11.42
N LYS A 69 -16.95 8.54 -11.34
CA LYS A 69 -17.96 8.36 -12.41
C LYS A 69 -17.31 8.00 -13.73
N ASP A 70 -17.59 8.74 -14.79
CA ASP A 70 -17.08 8.51 -16.16
C ASP A 70 -15.55 8.47 -16.23
N GLN A 71 -14.85 9.09 -15.27
CA GLN A 71 -13.39 9.09 -15.21
C GLN A 71 -12.81 7.92 -14.41
N GLY A 72 -13.62 7.17 -13.66
CA GLY A 72 -13.15 6.13 -12.74
C GLY A 72 -12.27 5.08 -13.39
N VAL A 73 -12.65 4.61 -14.58
CA VAL A 73 -11.84 3.66 -15.36
C VAL A 73 -10.48 4.26 -15.74
N SER A 74 -10.48 5.51 -16.23
CA SER A 74 -9.24 6.17 -16.67
C SER A 74 -8.26 6.43 -15.52
N ILE A 75 -8.77 6.79 -14.34
CA ILE A 75 -7.97 7.07 -13.15
C ILE A 75 -7.50 5.75 -12.51
N PHE A 76 -8.32 4.70 -12.51
CA PHE A 76 -7.95 3.40 -11.96
C PHE A 76 -6.69 2.82 -12.62
N ARG A 77 -6.47 3.10 -13.91
CA ARG A 77 -5.24 2.68 -14.64
C ARG A 77 -3.94 3.12 -13.96
N LYS A 78 -3.95 4.21 -13.19
CA LYS A 78 -2.78 4.70 -12.42
C LYS A 78 -2.39 3.78 -11.25
N HIS A 79 -3.23 2.80 -10.92
CA HIS A 79 -3.05 1.88 -9.79
C HIS A 79 -2.70 0.45 -10.26
N LEU A 80 -2.46 0.23 -11.56
CA LEU A 80 -2.16 -1.08 -12.14
C LEU A 80 -0.65 -1.32 -12.36
N HIS A 81 0.20 -0.41 -11.86
CA HIS A 81 1.65 -0.43 -12.04
C HIS A 81 2.34 -1.21 -10.93
#